data_AF-A0AAW2DJP4-F1
#
_entry.id   AF-A0AAW2DJP4-F1
#
_cell.length_a   1.000
_cell.length_b   1.000
_cell.length_c   1.000
_cell.angle_alpha   90.00
_cell.angle_beta   90.00
_cell.angle_gamma   90.00
#
_symmetry.space_group_name_H-M   'P 1'
#
loop_
_entity.id
_entity.type
_entity.pdbx_description
1 polymer ?
#
loop_
_entity_poly.entity_id
_entity_poly.type
_entity_poly.pdbx_seq_one_letter_code
_entity_poly.pdbx_strand_id
1 'polypeptide(L)'
;MKALYLCTVKQIEEFKKFAAEPDVYKNICSNIAPSIFGHDDAKKAVACLLFGGSRKSLPDGVKLRGDINVLLLGDPSTAKSQFLKFVEKTAPVAVYTSGKGSSAAGLTASVIRDNSSIIASHIIKLHASAGLASSDSKVYKEENWLKRYLQYCRTECHPRLSESASTLLQNNYVKIRQALPYIRCIGESWPMTKERAYFEAVTLREQARLSPEHVSEVYHFDRTMSLIGMRYLEPPHIILRKGLIAGIEYPLLAEHISEFMARTLYFTSLLHRSTAEHKRAGSYLIFKIIVQTYKEWILRTIEETWNLFRKKFIALWDEHKDGSGEAYLHFIYNNPELQQLVQEKFLDDLFHDTLGFGAAKMIRRIVGVAHVEDFESITDASRRADCELRALEVAKLLLKERRKFHAITEVISAIQKFQP
;
A
#
# COMPACT_ATOMS: atom_id res chain seq x y z
N MET A 1 19.98 -15.65 -35.89
CA MET A 1 18.53 -15.62 -36.20
C MET A 1 18.04 -14.17 -36.20
N LYS A 2 18.25 -13.41 -37.30
CA LYS A 2 18.12 -11.93 -37.29
C LYS A 2 17.47 -11.34 -38.57
N ALA A 3 16.71 -12.14 -39.32
CA ALA A 3 16.50 -11.94 -40.76
C ALA A 3 15.05 -11.78 -41.27
N LEU A 4 14.03 -11.82 -40.39
CA LEU A 4 12.65 -12.08 -40.84
C LEU A 4 11.81 -10.85 -41.28
N TYR A 5 12.11 -9.63 -40.81
CA TYR A 5 11.37 -8.41 -41.19
C TYR A 5 12.27 -7.18 -41.28
N LEU A 6 13.07 -7.09 -42.35
CA LEU A 6 13.68 -5.83 -42.77
C LEU A 6 12.59 -4.90 -43.34
N CYS A 7 12.35 -3.77 -42.68
CA CYS A 7 11.52 -2.71 -43.23
C CYS A 7 12.31 -1.94 -44.31
N THR A 8 11.71 -1.71 -45.46
CA THR A 8 12.36 -0.93 -46.53
C THR A 8 12.39 0.56 -46.18
N VAL A 9 13.34 1.32 -46.73
CA VAL A 9 13.45 2.78 -46.49
C VAL A 9 12.13 3.50 -46.81
N LYS A 10 11.47 3.12 -47.91
CA LYS A 10 10.15 3.62 -48.29
C LYS A 10 9.07 3.35 -47.24
N GLN A 11 9.05 2.16 -46.63
CA GLN A 11 8.11 1.85 -45.55
C GLN A 11 8.39 2.67 -44.29
N ILE A 12 9.65 2.98 -43.99
CA ILE A 12 10.02 3.86 -42.87
C ILE A 12 9.56 5.30 -43.14
N GLU A 13 9.59 5.78 -44.39
CA GLU A 13 8.97 7.07 -44.75
C GLU A 13 7.44 7.04 -44.63
N GLU A 14 6.78 5.98 -45.08
CA GLU A 14 5.33 5.79 -44.93
C GLU A 14 4.92 5.79 -43.45
N PHE A 15 5.68 5.09 -42.59
CA PHE A 15 5.49 5.10 -41.13
C PHE A 15 5.71 6.49 -40.51
N LYS A 16 6.71 7.26 -40.97
CA LYS A 16 6.99 8.61 -40.48
C LYS A 16 5.93 9.63 -40.94
N LYS A 17 5.39 9.48 -42.15
CA LYS A 17 4.28 10.30 -42.67
C LYS A 17 3.01 10.05 -41.86
N PHE A 18 2.65 8.77 -41.66
CA PHE A 18 1.54 8.39 -40.79
C PHE A 18 1.69 8.96 -39.38
N ALA A 19 2.86 8.78 -38.74
CA ALA A 19 3.13 9.26 -37.38
C ALA A 19 3.08 10.79 -37.20
N ALA A 20 2.98 11.58 -38.28
CA ALA A 20 2.83 13.02 -38.26
C ALA A 20 1.36 13.50 -38.41
N GLU A 21 0.40 12.60 -38.64
CA GLU A 21 -1.03 12.93 -38.69
C GLU A 21 -1.55 13.30 -37.27
N PRO A 22 -2.51 14.24 -37.14
CA PRO A 22 -2.96 14.72 -35.82
C PRO A 22 -3.77 13.68 -35.02
N ASP A 23 -4.50 12.77 -35.70
CA ASP A 23 -5.41 11.80 -35.07
C ASP A 23 -4.81 10.37 -34.92
N VAL A 24 -3.50 10.19 -35.10
CA VAL A 24 -2.79 8.89 -35.10
C VAL A 24 -3.21 7.98 -33.94
N TYR A 25 -3.23 8.50 -32.71
CA TYR A 25 -3.58 7.70 -31.54
C TYR A 25 -5.01 7.15 -31.61
N LYS A 26 -5.96 7.96 -32.07
CA LYS A 26 -7.36 7.57 -32.26
C LYS A 26 -7.49 6.54 -33.38
N ASN A 27 -6.83 6.78 -34.51
CA ASN A 27 -6.80 5.89 -35.68
C ASN A 27 -6.20 4.51 -35.34
N ILE A 28 -5.08 4.47 -34.60
CA ILE A 28 -4.50 3.23 -34.06
C ILE A 28 -5.52 2.50 -33.16
N CYS A 29 -6.16 3.21 -32.22
CA CYS A 29 -7.10 2.59 -31.29
C CYS A 29 -8.35 2.01 -31.99
N SER A 30 -8.89 2.66 -33.02
CA SER A 30 -10.01 2.12 -33.80
C SER A 30 -9.63 0.85 -34.58
N ASN A 31 -8.37 0.73 -35.00
CA ASN A 31 -7.85 -0.44 -35.71
C ASN A 31 -7.44 -1.62 -34.79
N ILE A 32 -7.53 -1.48 -33.46
CA ILE A 32 -7.38 -2.60 -32.54
C ILE A 32 -8.66 -3.43 -32.52
N ALA A 33 -8.56 -4.69 -32.99
CA ALA A 33 -9.67 -5.64 -33.08
C ALA A 33 -10.96 -5.03 -33.69
N PRO A 34 -10.94 -4.62 -34.98
CA PRO A 34 -12.03 -3.88 -35.60
C PRO A 34 -13.36 -4.66 -35.66
N SER A 35 -13.30 -5.99 -35.61
CA SER A 35 -14.46 -6.88 -35.51
C SER A 35 -15.16 -6.87 -34.15
N ILE A 36 -14.64 -6.14 -33.15
CA ILE A 36 -15.25 -5.97 -31.84
C ILE A 36 -15.82 -4.54 -31.76
N PHE A 37 -17.14 -4.44 -31.58
CA PHE A 37 -17.82 -3.15 -31.42
C PHE A 37 -17.56 -2.56 -30.02
N GLY A 38 -17.42 -1.22 -29.95
CA GLY A 38 -17.18 -0.49 -28.70
C GLY A 38 -15.90 -0.89 -27.96
N HIS A 39 -15.96 -0.87 -26.63
CA HIS A 39 -14.86 -1.16 -25.70
C HIS A 39 -13.60 -0.31 -25.93
N ASP A 40 -13.77 1.00 -26.18
CA ASP A 40 -12.67 1.91 -26.55
C ASP A 40 -11.52 1.93 -25.53
N ASP A 41 -11.79 1.86 -24.23
CA ASP A 41 -10.74 1.83 -23.21
C ASP A 41 -9.97 0.50 -23.16
N ALA A 42 -10.62 -0.63 -23.51
CA ALA A 42 -9.92 -1.89 -23.71
C ALA A 42 -9.07 -1.85 -24.97
N LYS A 43 -9.54 -1.21 -26.05
CA LYS A 43 -8.76 -0.98 -27.28
C LYS A 43 -7.53 -0.10 -27.03
N LYS A 44 -7.68 1.01 -26.28
CA LYS A 44 -6.57 1.86 -25.81
C LYS A 44 -5.57 1.06 -24.96
N ALA A 45 -6.05 0.27 -24.00
CA ALA A 45 -5.19 -0.56 -23.16
C ALA A 45 -4.41 -1.62 -23.98
N VAL A 46 -5.06 -2.27 -24.94
CA VAL A 46 -4.43 -3.24 -25.85
C VAL A 46 -3.44 -2.57 -26.81
N ALA A 47 -3.70 -1.35 -27.28
CA ALA A 47 -2.72 -0.56 -28.01
C ALA A 47 -1.46 -0.30 -27.16
N CYS A 48 -1.64 0.20 -25.93
CA CYS A 48 -0.54 0.42 -24.99
C CYS A 48 0.26 -0.87 -24.67
N LEU A 49 -0.40 -2.02 -24.58
CA LEU A 49 0.26 -3.34 -24.44
C LEU A 49 1.10 -3.71 -25.67
N LEU A 50 0.56 -3.49 -26.88
CA LEU A 50 1.21 -3.84 -28.14
C LEU A 50 2.43 -2.96 -28.45
N PHE A 51 2.36 -1.65 -28.19
CA PHE A 51 3.51 -0.75 -28.35
C PHE A 51 4.50 -0.85 -27.18
N GLY A 52 4.01 -0.90 -25.94
CA GLY A 52 4.84 -0.87 -24.74
C GLY A 52 5.48 0.49 -24.44
N GLY A 53 6.29 0.56 -23.39
CA GLY A 53 7.06 1.74 -22.99
C GLY A 53 8.57 1.52 -23.06
N SER A 54 9.33 2.63 -22.97
CA SER A 54 10.80 2.61 -23.02
C SER A 54 11.41 1.93 -21.78
N ARG A 55 12.18 0.86 -21.99
CA ARG A 55 13.05 0.28 -20.95
C ARG A 55 14.21 1.25 -20.67
N LYS A 56 14.58 1.42 -19.40
CA LYS A 56 15.71 2.29 -18.99
C LYS A 56 16.65 1.54 -18.06
N SER A 57 17.95 1.74 -18.22
CA SER A 57 18.94 1.42 -17.17
C SER A 57 19.27 2.72 -16.45
N LEU A 58 19.24 2.70 -15.11
CA LEU A 58 19.76 3.75 -14.27
C LEU A 58 21.30 3.62 -14.15
N PRO A 59 22.02 4.68 -13.73
CA PRO A 59 23.45 4.61 -13.45
C PRO A 59 23.78 3.52 -12.41
N ASP A 60 22.89 3.33 -11.45
CA ASP A 60 23.00 2.39 -10.31
C ASP A 60 22.75 0.92 -10.71
N GLY A 61 22.82 0.59 -12.01
CA GLY A 61 22.58 -0.75 -12.56
C GLY A 61 21.10 -1.21 -12.57
N VAL A 62 20.21 -0.51 -11.86
CA VAL A 62 18.77 -0.82 -11.77
C VAL A 62 18.09 -0.66 -13.14
N LYS A 63 17.39 -1.71 -13.59
CA LYS A 63 16.69 -1.73 -14.89
C LYS A 63 15.19 -1.53 -14.71
N LEU A 64 14.69 -0.40 -15.17
CA LEU A 64 13.27 -0.07 -15.16
C LEU A 64 12.53 -0.79 -16.30
N ARG A 65 11.45 -1.47 -15.94
CA ARG A 65 10.56 -2.21 -16.85
C ARG A 65 9.80 -1.25 -17.77
N GLY A 66 9.90 -1.46 -19.08
CA GLY A 66 9.15 -0.71 -20.10
C GLY A 66 7.83 -1.38 -20.53
N ASP A 67 7.76 -2.72 -20.49
CA ASP A 67 6.60 -3.46 -21.01
C ASP A 67 5.37 -3.30 -20.10
N ILE A 68 4.25 -2.85 -20.66
CA ILE A 68 3.00 -2.65 -19.92
C ILE A 68 2.29 -4.00 -19.68
N ASN A 69 1.73 -4.21 -18.49
CA ASN A 69 0.83 -5.33 -18.20
C ASN A 69 -0.63 -4.84 -18.27
N VAL A 70 -1.53 -5.65 -18.84
CA VAL A 70 -2.97 -5.37 -18.88
C VAL A 70 -3.74 -6.58 -18.34
N LEU A 71 -4.70 -6.34 -17.46
CA LEU A 71 -5.66 -7.33 -16.97
C LEU A 71 -7.04 -6.98 -17.54
N LEU A 72 -7.61 -7.86 -18.37
CA LEU A 72 -8.98 -7.72 -18.85
C LEU A 72 -9.93 -8.47 -17.91
N LEU A 73 -10.64 -7.72 -17.05
CA LEU A 73 -11.67 -8.23 -16.14
C LEU A 73 -13.07 -7.81 -16.65
N GLY A 74 -14.09 -8.60 -16.33
CA GLY A 74 -15.50 -8.34 -16.69
C GLY A 74 -16.27 -9.61 -16.99
N ASP A 75 -17.58 -9.48 -17.23
CA ASP A 75 -18.55 -10.59 -17.33
C ASP A 75 -18.32 -11.54 -18.52
N PRO A 76 -18.94 -12.74 -18.55
CA PRO A 76 -18.92 -13.62 -19.72
C PRO A 76 -19.33 -12.91 -21.03
N SER A 77 -18.93 -13.47 -22.17
CA SER A 77 -19.25 -12.98 -23.52
C SER A 77 -18.77 -11.57 -23.92
N THR A 78 -18.16 -10.78 -23.03
CA THR A 78 -17.57 -9.43 -23.27
C THR A 78 -16.29 -9.42 -24.14
N ALA A 79 -16.22 -10.28 -25.17
CA ALA A 79 -15.15 -10.38 -26.18
C ALA A 79 -13.67 -10.51 -25.72
N LYS A 80 -13.37 -10.56 -24.40
CA LYS A 80 -12.00 -10.63 -23.82
C LYS A 80 -11.08 -11.63 -24.52
N SER A 81 -11.55 -12.85 -24.76
CA SER A 81 -10.75 -13.90 -25.41
C SER A 81 -10.46 -13.62 -26.90
N GLN A 82 -11.28 -12.80 -27.57
CA GLN A 82 -11.03 -12.35 -28.94
C GLN A 82 -9.99 -11.22 -28.98
N PHE A 83 -9.97 -10.32 -28.00
CA PHE A 83 -8.87 -9.36 -27.84
C PHE A 83 -7.51 -10.08 -27.65
N LEU A 84 -7.47 -11.15 -26.84
CA LEU A 84 -6.25 -11.94 -26.65
C LEU A 84 -5.79 -12.64 -27.96
N LYS A 85 -6.72 -13.20 -28.75
CA LYS A 85 -6.42 -13.79 -30.07
C LYS A 85 -5.99 -12.76 -31.11
N PHE A 86 -6.52 -11.53 -31.05
CA PHE A 86 -6.03 -10.43 -31.87
C PHE A 86 -4.58 -10.07 -31.50
N VAL A 87 -4.27 -9.94 -30.20
CA VAL A 87 -2.90 -9.70 -29.72
C VAL A 87 -1.95 -10.82 -30.13
N GLU A 88 -2.36 -12.08 -30.02
CA GLU A 88 -1.58 -13.26 -30.45
C GLU A 88 -1.15 -13.16 -31.93
N LYS A 89 -2.07 -12.80 -32.83
CA LYS A 89 -1.76 -12.59 -34.26
C LYS A 89 -0.90 -11.34 -34.50
N THR A 90 -1.24 -10.23 -33.86
CA THR A 90 -0.72 -8.90 -34.21
C THR A 90 0.65 -8.60 -33.58
N ALA A 91 0.95 -9.13 -32.39
CA ALA A 91 2.25 -8.91 -31.74
C ALA A 91 3.40 -9.56 -32.53
N PRO A 92 4.63 -8.98 -32.50
CA PRO A 92 5.79 -9.56 -33.17
C PRO A 92 6.18 -10.94 -32.63
N VAL A 93 6.06 -11.14 -31.32
CA VAL A 93 6.22 -12.42 -30.61
C VAL A 93 5.12 -12.51 -29.56
N ALA A 94 4.39 -13.63 -29.53
CA ALA A 94 3.35 -13.91 -28.55
C ALA A 94 3.29 -15.43 -28.27
N VAL A 95 2.78 -15.78 -27.09
CA VAL A 95 2.44 -17.16 -26.71
C VAL A 95 1.08 -17.10 -26.02
N TYR A 96 0.04 -17.67 -26.64
CA TYR A 96 -1.27 -17.79 -26.02
C TYR A 96 -1.31 -19.04 -25.13
N THR A 97 -1.81 -18.89 -23.90
CA THR A 97 -2.06 -20.03 -22.99
C THR A 97 -3.43 -19.86 -22.31
N SER A 98 -3.99 -20.96 -21.82
CA SER A 98 -5.32 -21.01 -21.19
C SER A 98 -5.25 -21.84 -19.91
N GLY A 99 -5.91 -21.40 -18.84
CA GLY A 99 -5.58 -21.78 -17.46
C GLY A 99 -5.61 -23.27 -17.11
N LYS A 100 -6.28 -24.13 -17.89
CA LYS A 100 -6.23 -25.61 -17.71
C LYS A 100 -4.98 -26.28 -18.31
N GLY A 101 -4.25 -25.60 -19.19
CA GLY A 101 -3.01 -26.06 -19.81
C GLY A 101 -1.76 -25.25 -19.44
N SER A 102 -1.91 -24.17 -18.66
CA SER A 102 -0.81 -23.34 -18.18
C SER A 102 -0.23 -23.91 -16.87
N SER A 103 1.07 -24.26 -16.85
CA SER A 103 1.78 -24.67 -15.63
C SER A 103 2.86 -23.64 -15.26
N ALA A 104 3.27 -23.57 -13.98
CA ALA A 104 4.29 -22.64 -13.55
C ALA A 104 5.62 -22.82 -14.31
N ALA A 105 6.04 -24.06 -14.54
CA ALA A 105 7.24 -24.39 -15.31
C ALA A 105 7.07 -24.09 -16.82
N GLY A 106 5.87 -24.26 -17.39
CA GLY A 106 5.57 -23.94 -18.79
C GLY A 106 5.45 -22.44 -19.08
N LEU A 107 5.17 -21.62 -18.05
CA LEU A 107 5.13 -20.15 -18.15
C LEU A 107 6.47 -19.46 -17.82
N THR A 108 7.47 -20.21 -17.33
CA THR A 108 8.76 -19.66 -16.91
C THR A 108 9.92 -20.36 -17.62
N ALA A 109 10.46 -21.42 -17.03
CA ALA A 109 11.44 -22.32 -17.61
C ALA A 109 11.33 -23.71 -16.96
N SER A 110 11.74 -24.75 -17.68
CA SER A 110 11.84 -26.11 -17.17
C SER A 110 13.17 -26.73 -17.58
N VAL A 111 13.74 -27.58 -16.72
CA VAL A 111 14.93 -28.37 -17.03
C VAL A 111 14.48 -29.73 -17.53
N ILE A 112 14.73 -30.00 -18.81
CA ILE A 112 14.40 -31.27 -19.46
C ILE A 112 15.69 -32.07 -19.60
N ARG A 113 15.66 -33.37 -19.27
CA ARG A 113 16.77 -34.30 -19.57
C ARG A 113 16.71 -34.63 -21.06
N ASP A 114 17.79 -34.37 -21.78
CA ASP A 114 17.82 -34.58 -23.23
C ASP A 114 17.80 -36.07 -23.57
N ASN A 115 16.98 -36.43 -24.55
CA ASN A 115 16.81 -37.76 -25.12
C ASN A 115 16.68 -37.56 -26.64
N SER A 116 17.78 -37.79 -27.36
CA SER A 116 18.02 -37.24 -28.71
C SER A 116 17.06 -37.72 -29.79
N SER A 117 16.22 -38.73 -29.53
CA SER A 117 15.20 -39.24 -30.44
C SER A 117 14.04 -38.26 -30.69
N ILE A 118 13.73 -37.38 -29.73
CA ILE A 118 12.57 -36.48 -29.82
C ILE A 118 12.77 -35.44 -30.94
N ILE A 119 13.97 -34.88 -31.05
CA ILE A 119 14.32 -33.80 -31.99
C ILE A 119 14.11 -34.25 -33.45
N ALA A 120 14.55 -35.46 -33.79
CA ALA A 120 14.39 -36.03 -35.13
C ALA A 120 12.90 -36.12 -35.54
N SER A 121 12.03 -36.56 -34.62
CA SER A 121 10.58 -36.69 -34.87
C SER A 121 9.89 -35.35 -35.16
N HIS A 122 10.44 -34.24 -34.63
CA HIS A 122 9.89 -32.90 -34.82
C HIS A 122 10.35 -32.28 -36.15
N ILE A 123 11.61 -32.47 -36.52
CA ILE A 123 12.18 -32.01 -37.81
C ILE A 123 11.45 -32.68 -38.98
N ILE A 124 11.20 -33.99 -38.92
CA ILE A 124 10.46 -34.72 -39.97
C ILE A 124 9.05 -34.14 -40.16
N LYS A 125 8.35 -33.79 -39.08
CA LYS A 125 7.01 -33.18 -39.16
C LYS A 125 7.02 -31.78 -39.76
N LEU A 126 8.05 -30.97 -39.48
CA LEU A 126 8.20 -29.63 -40.07
C LEU A 126 8.44 -29.68 -41.58
N HIS A 127 9.22 -30.65 -42.08
CA HIS A 127 9.39 -30.85 -43.52
C HIS A 127 8.15 -31.44 -44.20
N ALA A 128 7.43 -32.36 -43.54
CA ALA A 128 6.18 -32.92 -44.07
C ALA A 128 5.07 -31.88 -44.26
N SER A 129 5.00 -30.85 -43.41
CA SER A 129 4.01 -29.76 -43.53
C SER A 129 4.33 -28.69 -44.58
N ALA A 130 5.53 -28.68 -45.16
CA ALA A 130 5.96 -27.62 -46.07
C ALA A 130 5.33 -27.67 -47.48
N GLY A 131 4.62 -28.76 -47.82
CA GLY A 131 4.09 -29.01 -49.17
C GLY A 131 2.69 -28.46 -49.49
N LEU A 132 1.99 -27.82 -48.55
CA LEU A 132 0.57 -27.44 -48.69
C LEU A 132 0.28 -26.00 -48.23
N ALA A 133 0.67 -25.01 -49.04
CA ALA A 133 0.32 -23.59 -48.81
C ALA A 133 0.34 -22.75 -50.12
N SER A 134 -0.72 -22.79 -50.92
CA SER A 134 -0.78 -22.05 -52.19
C SER A 134 -2.17 -21.58 -52.64
N SER A 135 -2.86 -20.75 -51.84
CA SER A 135 -3.94 -19.86 -52.32
C SER A 135 -4.32 -18.79 -51.29
N ASP A 136 -4.45 -17.53 -51.76
CA ASP A 136 -5.23 -16.37 -51.24
C ASP A 136 -4.44 -15.07 -51.13
N SER A 137 -4.30 -14.38 -52.26
CA SER A 137 -3.37 -13.25 -52.44
C SER A 137 -3.96 -11.85 -52.20
N LYS A 138 -5.18 -11.72 -51.67
CA LYS A 138 -5.86 -10.40 -51.50
C LYS A 138 -6.00 -9.88 -50.07
N VAL A 139 -5.94 -10.71 -49.03
CA VAL A 139 -6.10 -10.26 -47.61
C VAL A 139 -4.79 -9.73 -47.00
N TYR A 140 -3.64 -10.17 -47.50
CA TYR A 140 -2.32 -10.02 -46.86
C TYR A 140 -1.74 -8.60 -46.72
N LYS A 141 -2.40 -7.55 -47.23
CA LYS A 141 -1.81 -6.20 -47.30
C LYS A 141 -1.92 -5.42 -45.98
N GLU A 142 -3.04 -5.49 -45.27
CA GLU A 142 -3.31 -4.64 -44.11
C GLU A 142 -2.89 -5.28 -42.78
N GLU A 143 -3.15 -6.58 -42.54
CA GLU A 143 -2.65 -7.30 -41.34
C GLU A 143 -1.11 -7.23 -41.23
N ASN A 144 -0.40 -7.15 -42.37
CA ASN A 144 1.06 -6.97 -42.40
C ASN A 144 1.51 -5.58 -41.92
N TRP A 145 0.72 -4.53 -42.17
CA TRP A 145 1.15 -3.15 -41.96
C TRP A 145 1.28 -2.82 -40.47
N LEU A 146 0.23 -3.05 -39.68
CA LEU A 146 0.24 -2.75 -38.25
C LEU A 146 1.32 -3.56 -37.50
N LYS A 147 1.51 -4.83 -37.88
CA LYS A 147 2.55 -5.70 -37.30
C LYS A 147 3.97 -5.19 -37.57
N ARG A 148 4.24 -4.66 -38.78
CA ARG A 148 5.53 -4.04 -39.13
C ARG A 148 5.72 -2.68 -38.45
N TYR A 149 4.66 -1.86 -38.37
CA TYR A 149 4.70 -0.58 -37.67
C TYR A 149 4.98 -0.76 -36.16
N LEU A 150 4.31 -1.71 -35.51
CA LEU A 150 4.58 -2.11 -34.12
C LEU A 150 6.03 -2.56 -33.93
N GLN A 151 6.57 -3.38 -34.84
CA GLN A 151 7.96 -3.83 -34.77
C GLN A 151 8.93 -2.65 -34.91
N TYR A 152 8.72 -1.77 -35.89
CA TYR A 152 9.51 -0.54 -36.08
C TYR A 152 9.48 0.35 -34.83
N CYS A 153 8.30 0.62 -34.25
CA CYS A 153 8.20 1.43 -33.04
C CYS A 153 8.87 0.78 -31.83
N ARG A 154 8.84 -0.56 -31.69
CA ARG A 154 9.53 -1.26 -30.59
C ARG A 154 11.04 -1.36 -30.76
N THR A 155 11.60 -1.19 -31.95
CA THR A 155 13.05 -1.20 -32.20
C THR A 155 13.65 0.20 -32.28
N GLU A 156 13.02 1.14 -32.99
CA GLU A 156 13.59 2.46 -33.30
C GLU A 156 13.05 3.59 -32.40
N CYS A 157 11.83 3.49 -31.88
CA CYS A 157 11.20 4.58 -31.12
C CYS A 157 11.43 4.42 -29.61
N HIS A 158 12.29 5.27 -29.04
CA HIS A 158 12.56 5.30 -27.59
C HIS A 158 12.23 6.69 -27.01
N PRO A 159 10.95 6.99 -26.76
CA PRO A 159 10.51 8.32 -26.35
C PRO A 159 11.10 8.73 -24.99
N ARG A 160 11.60 9.97 -24.92
CA ARG A 160 12.03 10.62 -23.68
C ARG A 160 10.91 11.53 -23.17
N LEU A 161 10.84 11.71 -21.86
CA LEU A 161 9.95 12.69 -21.25
C LEU A 161 10.49 14.11 -21.51
N SER A 162 9.63 15.01 -21.97
CA SER A 162 9.91 16.46 -21.91
C SER A 162 9.73 16.95 -20.48
N GLU A 163 10.33 18.10 -20.16
CA GLU A 163 10.15 18.76 -18.86
C GLU A 163 8.68 19.10 -18.61
N SER A 164 7.98 19.63 -19.63
CA SER A 164 6.54 19.91 -19.58
C SER A 164 5.69 18.68 -19.23
N ALA A 165 6.01 17.51 -19.80
CA ALA A 165 5.33 16.26 -19.48
C ALA A 165 5.73 15.73 -18.10
N SER A 166 6.97 15.93 -17.66
CA SER A 166 7.43 15.58 -16.31
C SER A 166 6.65 16.35 -15.25
N THR A 167 6.55 17.67 -15.37
CA THR A 167 5.78 18.53 -14.45
C THR A 167 4.30 18.15 -14.43
N LEU A 168 3.70 17.85 -15.59
CA LEU A 168 2.31 17.41 -15.67
C LEU A 168 2.08 16.03 -15.00
N LEU A 169 3.01 15.09 -15.15
CA LEU A 169 2.96 13.80 -14.47
C LEU A 169 3.15 13.93 -12.95
N GLN A 170 4.06 14.78 -12.49
CA GLN A 170 4.24 15.08 -11.06
C GLN A 170 2.93 15.64 -10.47
N ASN A 171 2.35 16.67 -11.10
CA ASN A 171 1.10 17.28 -10.67
C ASN A 171 -0.09 16.31 -10.65
N ASN A 172 -0.12 15.32 -11.56
CA ASN A 172 -1.17 14.29 -11.56
C ASN A 172 -0.88 13.13 -10.58
N TYR A 173 0.38 12.77 -10.33
CA TYR A 173 0.75 11.81 -9.29
C TYR A 173 0.40 12.33 -7.89
N VAL A 174 0.60 13.62 -7.65
CA VAL A 174 0.19 14.32 -6.41
C VAL A 174 -1.32 14.17 -6.16
N LYS A 175 -2.17 14.30 -7.20
CA LYS A 175 -3.62 14.06 -7.10
C LYS A 175 -3.98 12.62 -6.70
N ILE A 176 -3.16 11.62 -7.02
CA ILE A 176 -3.44 10.20 -6.67
C ILE A 176 -3.29 9.95 -5.15
N ARG A 177 -2.66 10.86 -4.39
CA ARG A 177 -2.62 10.84 -2.92
C ARG A 177 -3.74 11.64 -2.24
N GLN A 178 -4.67 12.25 -2.99
CA GLN A 178 -5.82 12.98 -2.45
C GLN A 178 -6.76 12.10 -1.60
N ALA A 179 -7.37 12.68 -0.57
CA ALA A 179 -8.47 12.03 0.15
C ALA A 179 -9.72 11.87 -0.75
N LEU A 180 -10.01 10.62 -1.14
CA LEU A 180 -11.22 10.23 -1.88
C LEU A 180 -12.49 10.41 -1.01
N PRO A 181 -13.68 10.66 -1.59
CA PRO A 181 -14.93 10.86 -0.84
C PRO A 181 -15.54 9.56 -0.26
N TYR A 182 -14.75 8.50 -0.15
CA TYR A 182 -15.14 7.17 0.32
C TYR A 182 -13.96 6.41 0.95
N ILE A 183 -14.24 5.30 1.64
CA ILE A 183 -13.21 4.44 2.24
C ILE A 183 -12.55 3.59 1.15
N ARG A 184 -11.29 3.90 0.80
CA ARG A 184 -10.55 3.30 -0.33
C ARG A 184 -10.48 1.77 -0.34
N CYS A 185 -10.48 1.10 0.82
CA CYS A 185 -10.45 -0.38 0.89
C CYS A 185 -11.82 -1.06 0.73
N ILE A 186 -12.91 -0.29 0.67
CA ILE A 186 -14.29 -0.79 0.47
C ILE A 186 -14.86 -0.28 -0.86
N GLY A 187 -14.49 0.94 -1.27
CA GLY A 187 -14.96 1.60 -2.48
C GLY A 187 -16.09 2.59 -2.21
N GLU A 188 -16.77 3.02 -3.27
CA GLU A 188 -17.81 4.07 -3.24
C GLU A 188 -19.05 3.69 -2.42
N SER A 189 -19.25 2.40 -2.16
CA SER A 189 -20.30 1.87 -1.28
C SER A 189 -20.16 2.28 0.20
N TRP A 190 -19.01 2.82 0.62
CA TRP A 190 -18.85 3.42 1.96
C TRP A 190 -18.36 4.87 1.86
N PRO A 191 -19.28 5.84 1.71
CA PRO A 191 -18.96 7.27 1.69
C PRO A 191 -18.22 7.75 2.94
N MET A 192 -17.29 8.69 2.77
CA MET A 192 -16.46 9.25 3.84
C MET A 192 -15.98 10.64 3.45
N THR A 193 -16.33 11.66 4.25
CA THR A 193 -16.00 13.06 3.94
C THR A 193 -14.50 13.27 3.71
N LYS A 194 -14.16 14.12 2.73
CA LYS A 194 -12.78 14.53 2.45
C LYS A 194 -12.19 15.39 3.57
N GLU A 195 -13.04 16.04 4.37
CA GLU A 195 -12.64 16.90 5.49
C GLU A 195 -11.76 16.20 6.55
N ARG A 196 -11.73 14.86 6.57
CA ARG A 196 -10.75 14.11 7.35
C ARG A 196 -9.29 14.54 7.09
N ALA A 197 -8.96 14.97 5.87
CA ALA A 197 -7.64 15.47 5.52
C ALA A 197 -7.31 16.82 6.20
N TYR A 198 -8.33 17.65 6.48
CA TYR A 198 -8.16 18.87 7.27
C TYR A 198 -7.84 18.53 8.73
N PHE A 199 -8.62 17.63 9.34
CA PHE A 199 -8.34 17.18 10.72
C PHE A 199 -7.00 16.47 10.84
N GLU A 200 -6.60 15.65 9.85
CA GLU A 200 -5.30 15.01 9.77
C GLU A 200 -4.16 16.05 9.67
N ALA A 201 -4.26 17.04 8.77
CA ALA A 201 -3.25 18.09 8.62
C ALA A 201 -3.13 19.02 9.86
N VAL A 202 -4.24 19.35 10.52
CA VAL A 202 -4.24 20.12 11.77
C VAL A 202 -3.62 19.31 12.91
N THR A 203 -4.00 18.03 13.04
CA THR A 203 -3.48 17.13 14.09
C THR A 203 -1.98 16.90 13.90
N LEU A 204 -1.51 16.63 12.69
CA LEU A 204 -0.09 16.46 12.39
C LEU A 204 0.73 17.71 12.71
N ARG A 205 0.21 18.92 12.42
CA ARG A 205 0.89 20.18 12.75
C ARG A 205 1.00 20.41 14.25
N GLU A 206 -0.06 20.18 15.01
CA GLU A 206 -0.02 20.33 16.47
C GLU A 206 0.84 19.24 17.13
N GLN A 207 0.77 18.00 16.65
CA GLN A 207 1.64 16.92 17.12
C GLN A 207 3.12 17.20 16.80
N ALA A 208 3.44 17.77 15.64
CA ALA A 208 4.79 18.21 15.29
C ALA A 208 5.24 19.41 16.12
N ARG A 209 4.34 20.33 16.51
CA ARG A 209 4.66 21.42 17.45
C ARG A 209 5.04 20.88 18.83
N LEU A 210 4.35 19.83 19.29
CA LEU A 210 4.58 19.23 20.60
C LEU A 210 5.74 18.21 20.63
N SER A 211 5.97 17.46 19.55
CA SER A 211 6.94 16.37 19.43
C SER A 211 7.53 16.30 18.01
N PRO A 212 8.39 17.26 17.61
CA PRO A 212 8.86 17.40 16.22
C PRO A 212 9.70 16.22 15.73
N GLU A 213 10.44 15.56 16.63
CA GLU A 213 11.31 14.42 16.29
C GLU A 213 10.55 13.11 16.01
N HIS A 214 9.24 13.06 16.29
CA HIS A 214 8.43 11.85 16.19
C HIS A 214 7.27 11.98 15.19
N VAL A 215 7.21 13.10 14.46
CA VAL A 215 6.11 13.44 13.52
C VAL A 215 6.68 13.94 12.20
N SER A 216 6.05 13.57 11.09
CA SER A 216 6.45 14.07 9.76
C SER A 216 5.96 15.52 9.55
N GLU A 217 6.89 16.42 9.28
CA GLU A 217 6.62 17.85 9.02
C GLU A 217 5.63 18.06 7.87
N VAL A 218 4.68 18.99 8.01
CA VAL A 218 3.61 19.26 7.03
C VAL A 218 3.87 20.56 6.26
N TYR A 219 4.68 20.47 5.21
CA TYR A 219 5.03 21.58 4.31
C TYR A 219 3.81 22.27 3.68
N HIS A 220 2.77 21.52 3.31
CA HIS A 220 1.62 22.06 2.59
C HIS A 220 0.31 21.36 2.95
N PHE A 221 -0.80 22.10 2.91
CA PHE A 221 -2.14 21.54 2.98
C PHE A 221 -3.10 22.37 2.13
N ASP A 222 -3.83 21.70 1.23
CA ASP A 222 -4.95 22.26 0.48
C ASP A 222 -6.24 21.56 0.91
N ARG A 223 -7.24 22.33 1.36
CA ARG A 223 -8.54 21.82 1.81
C ARG A 223 -9.44 21.41 0.64
N THR A 224 -9.47 22.23 -0.42
CA THR A 224 -10.26 22.02 -1.64
C THR A 224 -9.78 20.77 -2.39
N MET A 225 -8.46 20.62 -2.51
CA MET A 225 -7.85 19.40 -3.01
C MET A 225 -7.72 18.31 -1.94
N SER A 226 -8.04 18.59 -0.68
CA SER A 226 -8.03 17.65 0.45
C SER A 226 -6.74 16.81 0.50
N LEU A 227 -5.62 17.53 0.46
CA LEU A 227 -4.29 17.03 0.12
C LEU A 227 -3.25 17.55 1.09
N ILE A 228 -2.39 16.65 1.57
CA ILE A 228 -1.33 16.94 2.54
C ILE A 228 0.03 16.71 1.87
N GLY A 229 0.84 17.76 1.78
CA GLY A 229 2.26 17.69 1.45
C GLY A 229 3.07 17.62 2.73
N MET A 230 3.78 16.52 2.95
CA MET A 230 4.55 16.26 4.18
C MET A 230 5.93 15.69 3.85
N ARG A 231 6.85 15.75 4.82
CA ARG A 231 8.20 15.17 4.73
C ARG A 231 8.15 13.70 4.32
N TYR A 232 8.96 13.33 3.34
CA TYR A 232 9.15 11.93 2.98
C TYR A 232 10.08 11.26 4.00
N LEU A 233 9.64 10.13 4.55
CA LEU A 233 10.48 9.26 5.36
C LEU A 233 11.24 8.32 4.43
N GLU A 234 12.50 8.66 4.18
CA GLU A 234 13.39 7.95 3.25
C GLU A 234 13.80 6.57 3.78
N PRO A 235 14.17 5.61 2.90
CA PRO A 235 14.76 4.34 3.32
C PRO A 235 15.95 4.57 4.28
N PRO A 236 16.07 3.82 5.39
CA PRO A 236 15.46 2.51 5.64
C PRO A 236 14.09 2.54 6.36
N HIS A 237 13.38 3.68 6.43
CA HIS A 237 12.08 3.73 7.12
C HIS A 237 11.06 2.73 6.53
N ILE A 238 10.48 1.91 7.42
CA ILE A 238 9.37 1.00 7.13
C ILE A 238 8.24 1.19 8.13
N ILE A 239 7.02 0.79 7.77
CA ILE A 239 5.90 0.74 8.71
C ILE A 239 6.24 -0.26 9.83
N LEU A 240 6.25 0.20 11.08
CA LEU A 240 6.62 -0.59 12.28
C LEU A 240 6.09 -2.03 12.25
N ARG A 241 4.79 -2.20 11.95
CA ARG A 241 4.10 -3.47 11.73
C ARG A 241 4.88 -4.50 10.90
N LYS A 242 5.53 -4.07 9.82
CA LYS A 242 6.33 -4.95 8.95
C LYS A 242 7.65 -5.34 9.60
N GLY A 243 8.23 -4.46 10.41
CA GLY A 243 9.36 -4.78 11.30
C GLY A 243 8.97 -5.77 12.40
N LEU A 244 7.80 -5.59 13.04
CA LEU A 244 7.28 -6.54 14.05
C LEU A 244 7.10 -7.95 13.44
N ILE A 245 6.45 -8.04 12.27
CA ILE A 245 6.24 -9.30 11.54
C ILE A 245 7.58 -9.92 11.08
N ALA A 246 8.57 -9.10 10.73
CA ALA A 246 9.93 -9.53 10.39
C ALA A 246 10.84 -9.82 11.60
N GLY A 247 10.37 -9.60 12.84
CA GLY A 247 11.16 -9.81 14.06
C GLY A 247 12.31 -8.82 14.28
N ILE A 248 12.22 -7.61 13.71
CA ILE A 248 13.27 -6.57 13.81
C ILE A 248 13.15 -5.83 15.15
N GLU A 249 14.22 -5.86 15.95
CA GLU A 249 14.34 -5.10 17.20
C GLU A 249 14.45 -3.59 16.96
N TYR A 250 13.73 -2.79 17.75
CA TYR A 250 13.76 -1.31 17.70
C TYR A 250 14.11 -0.70 19.07
N PRO A 251 15.38 -0.67 19.50
CA PRO A 251 15.76 -0.36 20.89
C PRO A 251 15.15 0.92 21.48
N LEU A 252 14.98 1.97 20.68
CA LEU A 252 14.43 3.27 21.11
C LEU A 252 12.89 3.36 21.03
N LEU A 253 12.17 2.30 20.64
CA LEU A 253 10.72 2.38 20.41
C LEU A 253 9.95 2.74 21.68
N ALA A 254 10.28 2.13 22.82
CA ALA A 254 9.61 2.42 24.09
C ALA A 254 9.82 3.87 24.51
N GLU A 255 11.02 4.41 24.31
CA GLU A 255 11.39 5.78 24.64
C GLU A 255 10.68 6.80 23.74
N HIS A 256 10.74 6.63 22.42
CA HIS A 256 10.11 7.54 21.46
C HIS A 256 8.57 7.51 21.54
N ILE A 257 7.97 6.34 21.73
CA ILE A 257 6.50 6.22 21.82
C ILE A 257 5.99 6.75 23.17
N SER A 258 6.71 6.51 24.29
CA SER A 258 6.35 7.11 25.58
C SER A 258 6.51 8.63 25.59
N GLU A 259 7.57 9.17 24.96
CA GLU A 259 7.77 10.61 24.76
C GLU A 259 6.64 11.23 23.94
N PHE A 260 6.35 10.65 22.77
CA PHE A 260 5.28 11.11 21.88
C PHE A 260 3.92 11.11 22.60
N MET A 261 3.57 10.02 23.28
CA MET A 261 2.29 9.93 24.00
C MET A 261 2.22 10.88 25.19
N ALA A 262 3.27 11.00 26.00
CA ALA A 262 3.28 11.90 27.16
C ALA A 262 3.05 13.35 26.74
N ARG A 263 3.84 13.84 25.79
CA ARG A 263 3.72 15.22 25.27
C ARG A 263 2.38 15.45 24.57
N THR A 264 1.98 14.59 23.64
CA THR A 264 0.77 14.85 22.84
C THR A 264 -0.52 14.71 23.64
N LEU A 265 -0.58 13.83 24.65
CA LEU A 265 -1.74 13.73 25.54
C LEU A 265 -1.74 14.83 26.60
N TYR A 266 -0.61 15.09 27.27
CA TYR A 266 -0.57 16.08 28.36
C TYR A 266 -0.91 17.49 27.86
N PHE A 267 -0.18 18.01 26.87
CA PHE A 267 -0.33 19.38 26.35
C PHE A 267 -1.62 19.62 25.54
N THR A 268 -2.42 18.59 25.26
CA THR A 268 -3.77 18.73 24.67
C THR A 268 -4.91 18.60 25.69
N SER A 269 -4.62 18.06 26.88
CA SER A 269 -5.60 17.85 27.95
C SER A 269 -5.94 19.14 28.75
N LEU A 270 -6.98 19.04 29.59
CA LEU A 270 -7.34 20.05 30.59
C LEU A 270 -6.35 20.16 31.76
N LEU A 271 -5.34 19.27 31.85
CA LEU A 271 -4.26 19.39 32.83
C LEU A 271 -3.30 20.55 32.50
N HIS A 272 -3.30 21.02 31.25
CA HIS A 272 -2.43 22.09 30.75
C HIS A 272 -3.20 23.23 30.07
N ARG A 273 -4.29 22.92 29.35
CA ARG A 273 -5.12 23.92 28.65
C ARG A 273 -6.25 24.45 29.51
N SER A 274 -6.63 25.70 29.28
CA SER A 274 -7.89 26.24 29.78
C SER A 274 -9.09 25.50 29.17
N THR A 275 -10.21 25.46 29.88
CA THR A 275 -11.48 24.94 29.35
C THR A 275 -11.96 25.71 28.13
N ALA A 276 -11.60 27.00 28.00
CA ALA A 276 -11.92 27.83 26.86
C ALA A 276 -11.17 27.43 25.58
N GLU A 277 -9.92 26.98 25.70
CA GLU A 277 -9.11 26.48 24.57
C GLU A 277 -9.46 25.03 24.24
N HIS A 278 -9.61 24.16 25.25
CA HIS A 278 -9.93 22.76 25.05
C HIS A 278 -11.27 22.57 24.31
N LYS A 279 -12.29 23.41 24.62
CA LYS A 279 -13.57 23.46 23.89
C LYS A 279 -13.43 23.86 22.40
N ARG A 280 -12.34 24.53 21.99
CA ARG A 280 -12.07 24.88 20.58
C ARG A 280 -11.30 23.79 19.83
N ALA A 281 -10.61 22.90 20.54
CA ALA A 281 -9.64 21.98 19.94
C ALA A 281 -10.25 20.65 19.44
N GLY A 282 -11.09 20.00 20.25
CA GLY A 282 -11.67 18.70 19.94
C GLY A 282 -10.71 17.51 20.14
N SER A 283 -11.22 16.40 20.69
CA SER A 283 -10.39 15.31 21.24
C SER A 283 -10.33 14.08 20.32
N TYR A 284 -9.11 13.70 19.86
CA TYR A 284 -8.91 12.55 18.96
C TYR A 284 -7.55 11.84 19.19
N LEU A 285 -7.53 10.57 19.64
CA LEU A 285 -6.34 9.68 19.56
C LEU A 285 -6.70 8.18 19.74
N ILE A 286 -6.00 7.25 19.04
CA ILE A 286 -6.21 5.77 19.13
C ILE A 286 -4.92 4.99 18.74
N PHE A 287 -4.50 3.97 19.51
CA PHE A 287 -3.37 3.05 19.21
C PHE A 287 -3.70 1.52 19.37
N LYS A 288 -2.79 0.61 18.94
CA LYS A 288 -2.90 -0.89 19.01
C LYS A 288 -1.58 -1.62 18.61
N ILE A 289 -1.11 -2.64 19.35
CA ILE A 289 0.08 -3.49 19.03
C ILE A 289 -0.12 -5.00 19.41
N ILE A 290 0.47 -5.91 18.61
CA ILE A 290 0.95 -7.31 18.88
C ILE A 290 2.01 -7.65 17.77
N VAL A 291 2.68 -8.80 17.50
CA VAL A 291 2.67 -10.27 17.79
C VAL A 291 4.06 -10.83 17.28
N GLN A 292 4.67 -12.00 17.59
CA GLN A 292 4.69 -12.89 18.77
C GLN A 292 5.84 -13.97 18.78
N THR A 293 7.11 -13.68 18.42
CA THR A 293 8.29 -14.57 18.70
C THR A 293 9.43 -13.82 19.37
N TYR A 294 9.65 -12.62 18.83
CA TYR A 294 9.92 -11.33 19.47
C TYR A 294 9.11 -11.04 20.78
N LYS A 295 8.68 -12.06 21.54
CA LYS A 295 7.66 -11.97 22.61
C LYS A 295 8.17 -11.20 23.80
N GLU A 296 9.31 -11.61 24.33
CA GLU A 296 9.91 -11.03 25.54
C GLU A 296 10.26 -9.57 25.28
N TRP A 297 10.78 -9.27 24.08
CA TRP A 297 10.93 -7.91 23.60
C TRP A 297 9.61 -7.13 23.57
N ILE A 298 8.54 -7.66 22.95
CA ILE A 298 7.24 -6.98 22.89
C ILE A 298 6.70 -6.72 24.29
N LEU A 299 6.76 -7.70 25.20
CA LEU A 299 6.25 -7.58 26.56
C LEU A 299 7.07 -6.56 27.36
N ARG A 300 8.41 -6.62 27.28
CA ARG A 300 9.33 -5.63 27.87
C ARG A 300 9.05 -4.24 27.32
N THR A 301 8.90 -4.07 26.01
CA THR A 301 8.58 -2.77 25.41
C THR A 301 7.18 -2.28 25.74
N ILE A 302 6.19 -3.14 25.97
CA ILE A 302 4.88 -2.74 26.51
C ILE A 302 5.02 -2.21 27.94
N GLU A 303 5.80 -2.89 28.78
CA GLU A 303 6.11 -2.46 30.16
C GLU A 303 6.89 -1.15 30.19
N GLU A 304 8.01 -1.07 29.47
CA GLU A 304 8.84 0.12 29.31
C GLU A 304 8.01 1.29 28.79
N THR A 305 7.19 1.10 27.75
CA THR A 305 6.36 2.18 27.18
C THR A 305 5.37 2.71 28.20
N TRP A 306 4.68 1.84 28.96
CA TRP A 306 3.72 2.29 29.97
C TRP A 306 4.40 2.96 31.17
N ASN A 307 5.48 2.37 31.68
CA ASN A 307 6.20 2.89 32.85
C ASN A 307 6.92 4.21 32.54
N LEU A 308 7.54 4.33 31.36
CA LEU A 308 8.11 5.59 30.87
C LEU A 308 7.02 6.64 30.60
N PHE A 309 5.87 6.24 30.04
CA PHE A 309 4.73 7.14 29.86
C PHE A 309 4.24 7.69 31.20
N ARG A 310 3.97 6.82 32.20
CA ARG A 310 3.55 7.22 33.55
C ARG A 310 4.56 8.21 34.16
N LYS A 311 5.86 7.90 34.11
CA LYS A 311 6.92 8.77 34.63
C LYS A 311 6.99 10.13 33.92
N LYS A 312 6.98 10.14 32.59
CA LYS A 312 7.07 11.38 31.77
C LYS A 312 5.82 12.25 31.92
N PHE A 313 4.63 11.64 32.02
CA PHE A 313 3.37 12.34 32.21
C PHE A 313 3.26 13.00 33.59
N ILE A 314 3.73 12.33 34.66
CA ILE A 314 3.84 12.94 36.00
C ILE A 314 4.85 14.10 35.96
N ALA A 315 6.03 13.90 35.39
CA ALA A 315 7.05 14.96 35.32
C ALA A 315 6.55 16.22 34.60
N LEU A 316 5.84 16.08 33.47
CA LEU A 316 5.20 17.20 32.78
C LEU A 316 4.11 17.88 33.63
N TRP A 317 3.37 17.11 34.43
CA TRP A 317 2.37 17.64 35.36
C TRP A 317 3.02 18.44 36.48
N ASP A 318 4.07 17.93 37.11
CA ASP A 318 4.78 18.61 38.21
C ASP A 318 5.49 19.89 37.74
N GLU A 319 6.01 19.89 36.51
CA GLU A 319 6.59 21.07 35.84
C GLU A 319 5.55 22.16 35.56
N HIS A 320 4.32 21.79 35.18
CA HIS A 320 3.28 22.72 34.71
C HIS A 320 2.11 22.91 35.69
N LYS A 321 2.22 22.41 36.93
CA LYS A 321 1.15 22.46 37.96
C LYS A 321 0.64 23.87 38.29
N ASP A 322 1.50 24.88 38.13
CA ASP A 322 1.23 26.30 38.37
C ASP A 322 0.90 27.06 37.06
N GLY A 323 0.69 26.33 35.96
CA GLY A 323 0.40 26.87 34.63
C GLY A 323 -1.10 27.08 34.34
N SER A 324 -1.45 27.12 33.05
CA SER A 324 -2.82 27.37 32.54
C SER A 324 -3.81 26.20 32.70
N GLY A 325 -3.46 25.17 33.47
CA GLY A 325 -4.26 23.95 33.64
C GLY A 325 -5.42 24.14 34.62
N GLU A 326 -6.65 24.15 34.13
CA GLU A 326 -7.84 24.38 34.97
C GLU A 326 -8.35 23.12 35.69
N ALA A 327 -7.88 21.91 35.35
CA ALA A 327 -8.38 20.66 35.95
C ALA A 327 -7.94 20.43 37.41
N TYR A 328 -6.71 20.81 37.77
CA TYR A 328 -6.11 20.56 39.08
C TYR A 328 -5.41 21.82 39.61
N LEU A 329 -6.22 22.85 39.87
CA LEU A 329 -5.76 24.17 40.33
C LEU A 329 -4.95 24.07 41.63
N HIS A 330 -3.72 24.60 41.63
CA HIS A 330 -2.78 24.46 42.76
C HIS A 330 -3.36 24.95 44.11
N PHE A 331 -4.19 25.99 44.13
CA PHE A 331 -4.82 26.46 45.37
C PHE A 331 -5.80 25.47 46.03
N ILE A 332 -6.25 24.44 45.30
CA ILE A 332 -7.05 23.32 45.81
C ILE A 332 -6.14 22.14 46.16
N TYR A 333 -5.17 21.85 45.29
CA TYR A 333 -4.23 20.72 45.41
C TYR A 333 -2.85 21.22 45.88
N ASN A 334 -2.81 21.86 47.05
CA ASN A 334 -1.62 22.54 47.59
C ASN A 334 -0.73 21.65 48.48
N ASN A 335 -1.26 20.57 49.05
CA ASN A 335 -0.46 19.57 49.78
C ASN A 335 0.16 18.56 48.78
N PRO A 336 1.51 18.35 48.79
CA PRO A 336 2.16 17.32 47.99
C PRO A 336 1.56 15.91 48.12
N GLU A 337 1.11 15.51 49.32
CA GLU A 337 0.47 14.20 49.54
C GLU A 337 -0.84 14.08 48.76
N LEU A 338 -1.63 15.17 48.73
CA LEU A 338 -2.88 15.24 48.00
C LEU A 338 -2.64 15.31 46.48
N GLN A 339 -1.60 16.04 46.04
CA GLN A 339 -1.17 16.09 44.64
C GLN A 339 -0.78 14.70 44.14
N GLN A 340 0.07 13.97 44.87
CA GLN A 340 0.45 12.59 44.52
C GLN A 340 -0.78 11.67 44.47
N LEU A 341 -1.66 11.72 45.48
CA LEU A 341 -2.86 10.88 45.54
C LEU A 341 -3.79 11.07 44.33
N VAL A 342 -3.97 12.31 43.84
CA VAL A 342 -4.80 12.55 42.66
C VAL A 342 -4.11 12.22 41.34
N GLN A 343 -2.79 12.39 41.24
CA GLN A 343 -2.00 11.96 40.08
C GLN A 343 -2.02 10.43 39.93
N GLU A 344 -1.79 9.69 41.03
CA GLU A 344 -1.86 8.23 41.04
C GLU A 344 -3.25 7.73 40.63
N LYS A 345 -4.31 8.26 41.24
CA LYS A 345 -5.69 7.90 40.89
C LYS A 345 -6.03 8.19 39.42
N PHE A 346 -5.64 9.36 38.91
CA PHE A 346 -5.87 9.72 37.50
C PHE A 346 -5.18 8.75 36.54
N LEU A 347 -3.95 8.33 36.88
CA LEU A 347 -3.15 7.42 36.06
C LEU A 347 -3.63 5.96 36.13
N ASP A 348 -4.19 5.53 37.26
CA ASP A 348 -4.84 4.22 37.40
C ASP A 348 -6.19 4.16 36.64
N ASP A 349 -7.02 5.22 36.72
CA ASP A 349 -8.24 5.33 35.88
C ASP A 349 -7.87 5.34 34.37
N LEU A 350 -6.83 6.08 33.98
CA LEU A 350 -6.29 6.12 32.60
C LEU A 350 -5.70 4.76 32.18
N PHE A 351 -5.08 4.01 33.09
CA PHE A 351 -4.60 2.65 32.83
C PHE A 351 -5.76 1.71 32.50
N HIS A 352 -6.82 1.72 33.33
CA HIS A 352 -7.99 0.85 33.14
C HIS A 352 -8.73 1.16 31.83
N ASP A 353 -8.83 2.42 31.42
CA ASP A 353 -9.41 2.77 30.12
C ASP A 353 -8.46 2.49 28.95
N THR A 354 -7.14 2.63 29.12
CA THR A 354 -6.15 2.19 28.12
C THR A 354 -6.26 0.70 27.85
N LEU A 355 -6.38 -0.14 28.89
CA LEU A 355 -6.64 -1.58 28.76
C LEU A 355 -8.00 -1.85 28.10
N GLY A 356 -9.05 -1.10 28.45
CA GLY A 356 -10.39 -1.26 27.89
C GLY A 356 -10.47 -0.94 26.40
N PHE A 357 -9.89 0.19 25.98
CA PHE A 357 -9.76 0.52 24.57
C PHE A 357 -8.84 -0.46 23.84
N GLY A 358 -7.69 -0.82 24.42
CA GLY A 358 -6.77 -1.82 23.85
C GLY A 358 -7.49 -3.15 23.54
N ALA A 359 -8.22 -3.68 24.51
CA ALA A 359 -9.03 -4.88 24.38
C ALA A 359 -10.12 -4.75 23.30
N ALA A 360 -10.87 -3.65 23.27
CA ALA A 360 -11.85 -3.39 22.21
C ALA A 360 -11.19 -3.29 20.82
N LYS A 361 -9.99 -2.71 20.70
CA LYS A 361 -9.20 -2.67 19.45
C LYS A 361 -8.55 -4.02 19.11
N MET A 362 -8.42 -4.95 20.05
CA MET A 362 -8.09 -6.36 19.78
C MET A 362 -9.29 -7.06 19.15
N ILE A 363 -10.42 -7.16 19.87
CA ILE A 363 -11.65 -7.83 19.42
C ILE A 363 -12.06 -7.37 18.00
N ARG A 364 -12.19 -6.05 17.78
CA ARG A 364 -12.69 -5.48 16.51
C ARG A 364 -11.78 -5.65 15.29
N ARG A 365 -10.60 -6.27 15.44
CA ARG A 365 -9.68 -6.64 14.34
C ARG A 365 -9.42 -8.15 14.24
N ILE A 366 -10.12 -8.95 15.04
CA ILE A 366 -10.20 -10.41 14.91
C ILE A 366 -11.55 -10.78 14.29
N VAL A 367 -12.65 -10.23 14.82
CA VAL A 367 -14.03 -10.55 14.38
C VAL A 367 -14.71 -9.42 13.59
N GLY A 368 -13.94 -8.46 13.07
CA GLY A 368 -14.49 -7.24 12.45
C GLY A 368 -13.83 -6.91 11.11
N VAL A 369 -14.62 -6.30 10.21
CA VAL A 369 -14.39 -6.01 8.78
C VAL A 369 -12.95 -5.62 8.37
N ALA A 370 -12.16 -5.03 9.25
CA ALA A 370 -10.78 -4.64 8.98
C ALA A 370 -9.81 -5.38 9.92
N HIS A 371 -9.32 -6.53 9.45
CA HIS A 371 -8.35 -7.41 10.11
C HIS A 371 -6.93 -6.78 10.21
N VAL A 372 -5.91 -7.60 10.49
CA VAL A 372 -4.50 -7.19 10.63
C VAL A 372 -3.54 -8.11 9.87
N GLU A 373 -2.52 -7.52 9.25
CA GLU A 373 -1.40 -8.21 8.59
C GLU A 373 -0.68 -9.21 9.52
N ASP A 374 -0.77 -9.02 10.84
CA ASP A 374 -0.19 -9.89 11.89
C ASP A 374 -0.83 -11.29 11.92
N PHE A 375 -2.11 -11.41 11.53
CA PHE A 375 -2.82 -12.68 11.40
C PHE A 375 -3.00 -13.07 9.92
N GLU A 376 -3.29 -12.12 9.03
CA GLU A 376 -3.52 -12.39 7.60
C GLU A 376 -2.27 -12.85 6.83
N SER A 377 -1.07 -12.67 7.39
CA SER A 377 0.17 -13.26 6.83
C SER A 377 0.40 -14.71 7.25
N ILE A 378 -0.37 -15.25 8.21
CA ILE A 378 -0.28 -16.65 8.64
C ILE A 378 -1.03 -17.51 7.61
N THR A 379 -0.29 -18.17 6.73
CA THR A 379 -0.83 -18.97 5.61
C THR A 379 -1.59 -20.23 6.04
N ASP A 380 -1.32 -20.72 7.26
CA ASP A 380 -2.00 -21.87 7.87
C ASP A 380 -3.26 -21.39 8.58
N ALA A 381 -4.43 -21.76 8.05
CA ALA A 381 -5.72 -21.32 8.57
C ALA A 381 -6.02 -21.86 9.99
N SER A 382 -5.52 -23.05 10.35
CA SER A 382 -5.73 -23.61 11.70
C SER A 382 -4.87 -22.87 12.71
N ARG A 383 -3.58 -22.68 12.41
CA ARG A 383 -2.66 -21.93 13.27
C ARG A 383 -3.06 -20.46 13.40
N ARG A 384 -3.58 -19.85 12.33
CA ARG A 384 -4.16 -18.50 12.38
C ARG A 384 -5.34 -18.46 13.35
N ALA A 385 -6.31 -19.36 13.21
CA ALA A 385 -7.49 -19.45 14.08
C ALA A 385 -7.10 -19.68 15.56
N ASP A 386 -6.12 -20.53 15.85
CA ASP A 386 -5.59 -20.73 17.20
C ASP A 386 -4.97 -19.45 17.80
N CYS A 387 -4.19 -18.71 17.00
CA CYS A 387 -3.61 -17.44 17.42
C CYS A 387 -4.66 -16.35 17.62
N GLU A 388 -5.66 -16.28 16.74
CA GLU A 388 -6.80 -15.36 16.83
C GLU A 388 -7.69 -15.65 18.05
N LEU A 389 -7.98 -16.92 18.32
CA LEU A 389 -8.78 -17.35 19.48
C LEU A 389 -8.10 -16.98 20.80
N ARG A 390 -6.80 -17.27 20.95
CA ARG A 390 -6.02 -16.89 22.15
C ARG A 390 -5.98 -15.37 22.35
N ALA A 391 -5.75 -14.61 21.26
CA ALA A 391 -5.79 -13.15 21.30
C ALA A 391 -7.20 -12.61 21.64
N LEU A 392 -8.26 -13.31 21.23
CA LEU A 392 -9.64 -12.96 21.55
C LEU A 392 -9.99 -13.23 23.02
N GLU A 393 -9.55 -14.34 23.61
CA GLU A 393 -9.77 -14.61 25.04
C GLU A 393 -8.99 -13.65 25.94
N VAL A 394 -7.72 -13.36 25.61
CA VAL A 394 -6.95 -12.30 26.29
C VAL A 394 -7.70 -10.96 26.22
N ALA A 395 -8.24 -10.59 25.06
CA ALA A 395 -9.00 -9.36 24.92
C ALA A 395 -10.34 -9.37 25.68
N LYS A 396 -11.05 -10.50 25.72
CA LYS A 396 -12.28 -10.66 26.53
C LYS A 396 -11.98 -10.50 28.02
N LEU A 397 -10.89 -11.10 28.51
CA LEU A 397 -10.44 -10.98 29.90
C LEU A 397 -10.09 -9.52 30.22
N LEU A 398 -9.25 -8.87 29.42
CA LEU A 398 -8.87 -7.47 29.65
C LEU A 398 -10.08 -6.53 29.61
N LEU A 399 -11.02 -6.70 28.67
CA LEU A 399 -12.20 -5.83 28.59
C LEU A 399 -13.09 -5.92 29.85
N LYS A 400 -13.28 -7.14 30.37
CA LYS A 400 -14.09 -7.43 31.56
C LYS A 400 -13.38 -7.07 32.87
N GLU A 401 -12.09 -7.38 32.98
CA GLU A 401 -11.36 -7.45 34.25
C GLU A 401 -10.25 -6.41 34.41
N ARG A 402 -10.07 -5.48 33.45
CA ARG A 402 -9.10 -4.36 33.52
C ARG A 402 -8.97 -3.67 34.89
N ARG A 403 -10.08 -3.51 35.62
CA ARG A 403 -10.12 -2.87 36.94
C ARG A 403 -9.51 -3.68 38.09
N LYS A 404 -9.13 -4.95 37.85
CA LYS A 404 -8.39 -5.80 38.80
C LYS A 404 -6.87 -5.68 38.66
N PHE A 405 -6.38 -4.96 37.65
CA PHE A 405 -4.96 -4.78 37.39
C PHE A 405 -4.49 -3.44 37.94
N HIS A 406 -3.43 -3.47 38.73
CA HIS A 406 -2.76 -2.32 39.32
C HIS A 406 -1.40 -2.06 38.66
N ALA A 407 -0.82 -3.03 37.96
CA ALA A 407 0.43 -2.88 37.22
C ALA A 407 0.41 -3.54 35.82
N ILE A 408 1.22 -2.99 34.91
CA ILE A 408 1.40 -3.56 33.55
C ILE A 408 2.08 -4.95 33.58
N THR A 409 2.88 -5.23 34.61
CA THR A 409 3.50 -6.54 34.87
C THR A 409 2.46 -7.64 35.14
N GLU A 410 1.36 -7.32 35.83
CA GLU A 410 0.25 -8.24 36.07
C GLU A 410 -0.52 -8.52 34.77
N VAL A 411 -0.68 -7.51 33.91
CA VAL A 411 -1.27 -7.65 32.56
C VAL A 411 -0.40 -8.54 31.67
N ILE A 412 0.92 -8.35 31.71
CA ILE A 412 1.90 -9.21 31.01
C ILE A 412 1.83 -10.65 31.55
N SER A 413 1.78 -10.83 32.87
CA SER A 413 1.61 -12.13 33.52
C SER A 413 0.27 -12.79 33.14
N ALA A 414 -0.80 -12.02 32.94
CA ALA A 414 -2.07 -12.53 32.45
C ALA A 414 -1.99 -12.93 30.97
N ILE A 415 -1.32 -12.15 30.12
CA ILE A 415 -1.09 -12.47 28.70
C ILE A 415 -0.27 -13.77 28.54
N GLN A 416 0.75 -13.96 29.38
CA GLN A 416 1.58 -15.17 29.37
C GLN A 416 0.78 -16.46 29.65
N LYS A 417 -0.25 -16.42 30.50
CA LYS A 417 -1.11 -17.57 30.83
C LYS A 417 -1.94 -18.12 29.66
N PHE A 418 -2.02 -17.42 28.52
CA PHE A 418 -2.70 -17.88 27.30
C PHE A 418 -1.73 -18.30 26.18
N GLN A 419 -0.43 -18.34 26.47
CA GLN A 419 0.60 -18.86 25.57
C GLN A 419 0.74 -20.38 25.74
N PRO A 420 1.19 -21.12 24.70
CA PRO A 420 1.59 -22.52 24.83
C PRO A 420 2.95 -22.65 25.51
#